data_AF-A0AAW2X466-F1
#
_entry.id   AF-A0AAW2X466-F1
#
_cell.length_a   1.000
_cell.length_b   1.000
_cell.length_c   1.000
_cell.angle_alpha   90.00
_cell.angle_beta   90.00
_cell.angle_gamma   90.00
#
_symmetry.space_group_name_H-M   'P 1'
#
loop_
_entity.id
_entity.type
_entity.pdbx_description
1 polymer ?
#
loop_
_entity_poly.entity_id
_entity_poly.type
_entity_poly.pdbx_seq_one_letter_code
_entity_poly.pdbx_strand_id
1 'polypeptide(L)'
;MVHKLSVNPNFRPVRQKKRNFRQERNEIIKEKVEKLLTAGYISPVQYPEWLANVVLVPKPNKEWKMCIDFTDLNRACPNDSYPSQESMHWWILLQDAK
;
A
#
# COMPACT_ATOMS: atom_id res chain seq x y z
N MET A 1 -1.46 -19.52 6.20
CA MET A 1 -1.59 -18.44 7.20
C MET A 1 -2.29 -17.26 6.52
N VAL A 2 -3.38 -16.74 7.09
CA VAL A 2 -4.13 -15.60 6.51
C VAL A 2 -4.05 -14.46 7.50
N HIS A 3 -3.57 -13.29 7.06
CA HIS A 3 -3.58 -12.09 7.88
C HIS A 3 -4.94 -11.38 7.73
N LYS A 4 -5.55 -10.99 8.85
CA LYS A 4 -6.84 -10.29 8.89
C LYS A 4 -6.64 -8.91 9.52
N LEU A 5 -7.17 -7.88 8.87
CA LEU A 5 -7.16 -6.52 9.40
C LEU A 5 -8.34 -6.32 10.35
N SER A 6 -8.07 -5.79 11.54
CA SER A 6 -9.09 -5.45 12.54
C SER A 6 -9.69 -4.07 12.24
N VAL A 7 -10.43 -3.90 11.15
CA VAL A 7 -11.02 -2.59 10.83
C VAL A 7 -12.18 -2.26 11.78
N ASN A 8 -12.19 -1.05 12.36
CA ASN A 8 -13.30 -0.59 13.21
C ASN A 8 -14.60 -0.57 12.41
N PRO A 9 -15.66 -1.31 12.81
CA PRO A 9 -16.92 -1.39 12.06
C PRO A 9 -17.64 -0.04 11.90
N ASN A 10 -17.37 0.93 12.79
CA ASN A 10 -17.97 2.26 12.72
C ASN A 10 -17.21 3.21 11.77
N PHE A 11 -16.04 2.81 11.28
CA PHE A 11 -15.26 3.62 10.35
C PHE A 11 -15.79 3.41 8.93
N ARG A 12 -16.20 4.51 8.28
CA ARG A 12 -16.74 4.46 6.91
C ARG A 12 -15.62 4.11 5.92
N PRO A 13 -15.81 3.12 5.02
CA PRO A 13 -14.84 2.82 3.97
C PRO A 13 -14.52 4.05 3.12
N VAL A 14 -13.23 4.21 2.79
CA VAL A 14 -12.76 5.33 1.97
C VAL A 14 -12.35 4.83 0.60
N ARG A 15 -12.92 5.47 -0.43
CA ARG A 15 -12.47 5.33 -1.81
C ARG A 15 -11.67 6.57 -2.20
N GLN A 16 -10.35 6.46 -2.16
CA GLN A 16 -9.49 7.57 -2.55
C GLN A 16 -9.68 7.92 -4.02
N LYS A 17 -9.72 9.22 -4.32
CA LYS A 17 -9.74 9.71 -5.70
C LYS A 17 -8.46 9.28 -6.40
N LYS A 18 -8.58 8.68 -7.58
CA LYS A 18 -7.44 8.27 -8.42
C LYS A 18 -6.45 9.42 -8.59
N ARG A 19 -5.19 9.17 -8.28
CA ARG A 19 -4.09 10.10 -8.59
C ARG A 19 -3.72 10.02 -10.07
N ASN A 20 -3.48 11.18 -10.67
CA ASN A 20 -2.96 11.28 -12.02
C ASN A 20 -1.43 11.30 -11.98
N PHE A 21 -0.81 10.45 -12.79
CA PHE A 21 0.64 10.45 -13.00
C PHE A 21 0.97 10.83 -14.44
N ARG A 22 2.21 11.30 -14.64
CA ARG A 22 2.80 11.45 -15.98
C ARG A 22 2.90 10.09 -16.66
N GLN A 23 2.97 10.09 -18.00
CA GLN A 23 2.98 8.87 -18.80
C GLN A 23 4.10 7.89 -18.39
N GLU A 24 5.34 8.36 -18.28
CA GLU A 24 6.49 7.56 -17.83
C GLU A 24 6.22 6.81 -16.50
N ARG A 25 5.58 7.49 -15.55
CA ARG A 25 5.22 6.90 -14.25
C ARG A 25 4.07 5.90 -14.37
N ASN A 26 3.11 6.13 -15.25
CA ASN A 26 2.03 5.16 -15.51
C ASN A 26 2.57 3.87 -16.13
N GLU A 27 3.57 3.96 -17.00
CA GLU A 27 4.22 2.79 -17.62
C GLU A 27 4.91 1.93 -16.55
N ILE A 28 5.65 2.55 -15.63
CA ILE A 28 6.27 1.86 -14.48
C ILE A 28 5.22 1.19 -13.59
N ILE A 29 4.10 1.88 -13.29
CA ILE A 29 3.02 1.30 -12.48
C ILE A 29 2.42 0.10 -13.20
N LYS A 30 2.14 0.21 -14.50
CA LYS A 30 1.57 -0.86 -15.31
C LYS A 30 2.47 -2.10 -15.28
N GLU A 31 3.76 -1.94 -15.56
CA GLU A 31 4.72 -3.04 -15.57
C GLU A 31 4.78 -3.76 -14.22
N LYS A 32 4.80 -3.01 -13.11
CA LYS A 32 4.83 -3.59 -11.77
C LYS A 32 3.54 -4.32 -11.42
N VAL A 33 2.39 -3.75 -11.77
CA VAL A 33 1.08 -4.40 -11.55
C VAL A 33 0.99 -5.70 -12.35
N GLU A 34 1.45 -5.71 -13.60
CA GLU A 34 1.45 -6.91 -14.45
C GLU A 34 2.34 -8.02 -13.87
N LYS A 35 3.53 -7.67 -13.38
CA LYS A 35 4.43 -8.59 -12.67
C LYS A 35 3.78 -9.17 -11.41
N LEU A 36 3.12 -8.34 -10.59
CA LEU A 36 2.44 -8.79 -9.37
C LEU A 36 1.21 -9.67 -9.67
N LEU A 37 0.47 -9.36 -10.73
CA LEU A 37 -0.64 -10.19 -11.23
C LEU A 37 -0.13 -11.56 -11.68
N THR A 38 0.94 -11.57 -12.49
CA THR A 38 1.54 -12.80 -13.03
C THR A 38 2.09 -13.69 -11.92
N ALA A 39 2.68 -13.09 -10.89
CA ALA A 39 3.16 -13.80 -9.71
C ALA A 39 2.04 -14.28 -8.76
N GLY A 40 0.78 -13.86 -8.99
CA GLY A 40 -0.36 -14.25 -8.16
C GLY A 40 -0.43 -13.54 -6.80
N TYR A 41 0.35 -12.48 -6.58
CA TYR A 41 0.31 -11.71 -5.33
C TYR A 41 -0.93 -10.83 -5.22
N ILE A 42 -1.46 -10.38 -6.36
CA ILE A 42 -2.67 -9.55 -6.43
C ILE A 42 -3.64 -10.14 -7.45
N SER A 43 -4.92 -9.80 -7.30
CA SER A 43 -5.99 -10.20 -8.20
C SER A 43 -6.95 -9.04 -8.43
N PRO A 44 -7.63 -8.98 -9.58
CA PRO A 44 -8.69 -7.99 -9.80
C PRO A 44 -9.83 -8.21 -8.80
N VAL A 45 -10.41 -7.12 -8.31
CA VAL A 45 -11.58 -7.11 -7.43
C VAL A 45 -12.68 -6.24 -8.03
N GLN A 46 -13.93 -6.70 -7.97
CA GLN A 46 -15.08 -5.94 -8.44
C GLN A 46 -15.70 -5.16 -7.28
N TYR A 47 -16.02 -3.89 -7.54
CA TYR A 47 -16.74 -2.98 -6.62
C TYR A 47 -16.18 -2.91 -5.19
N PRO A 48 -14.89 -2.62 -4.99
CA PRO A 48 -14.32 -2.60 -3.65
C PRO A 48 -14.89 -1.44 -2.82
N GLU A 49 -15.20 -1.68 -1.55
CA GLU A 49 -15.61 -0.62 -0.61
C GLU A 49 -14.45 0.30 -0.26
N TRP A 50 -13.24 -0.26 -0.17
CA TRP A 50 -11.99 0.46 0.10
C TRP A 50 -11.18 0.61 -1.19
N LEU A 51 -10.70 1.82 -1.46
CA LEU A 51 -9.77 2.05 -2.58
C LEU A 51 -8.62 2.93 -2.13
N ALA A 52 -7.41 2.37 -2.13
CA ALA A 52 -6.18 3.09 -1.83
C ALA A 52 -5.42 3.38 -3.13
N ASN A 53 -4.78 4.55 -3.19
CA ASN A 53 -3.98 4.95 -4.34
C ASN A 53 -2.60 4.31 -4.33
N VAL A 54 -2.06 4.13 -5.52
CA VAL A 54 -0.63 3.88 -5.72
C VAL A 54 0.15 5.17 -5.47
N VAL A 55 1.35 5.05 -4.90
CA VAL A 55 2.35 6.11 -4.75
C VAL A 55 3.65 5.61 -5.32
N LEU A 56 4.36 6.49 -6.04
CA LEU A 56 5.70 6.23 -6.52
C LEU A 56 6.71 7.02 -5.68
N VAL A 57 7.66 6.29 -5.11
CA VAL A 57 8.74 6.87 -4.30
C VAL A 57 10.05 6.70 -5.06
N PRO A 58 10.83 7.78 -5.27
CA PRO A 58 12.12 7.67 -5.92
C PRO A 58 13.12 6.98 -4.99
N LYS A 59 13.91 6.05 -5.53
CA LYS A 59 15.04 5.42 -4.83
C LYS A 59 16.36 6.14 -5.16
N PRO A 60 17.38 6.03 -4.29
CA PRO A 60 18.71 6.60 -4.55
C PRO A 60 19.35 6.11 -5.85
N ASN A 61 19.07 4.88 -6.27
CA ASN A 61 19.56 4.27 -7.52
C ASN A 61 18.82 4.74 -8.78
N LYS A 62 18.03 5.83 -8.69
CA LYS A 62 17.19 6.37 -9.78
C LYS A 62 16.03 5.48 -10.22
N GLU A 63 15.78 4.37 -9.52
CA GLU A 63 14.58 3.57 -9.75
C GLU A 63 13.37 4.11 -8.98
N TRP A 64 12.18 3.67 -9.35
CA TRP A 64 10.95 3.99 -8.63
C TRP A 64 10.47 2.79 -7.82
N LYS A 65 10.05 3.01 -6.57
CA LYS A 65 9.34 2.03 -5.73
C LYS A 65 7.84 2.30 -5.81
N MET A 66 7.05 1.24 -6.01
CA MET A 66 5.59 1.33 -5.99
C MET A 66 5.12 0.99 -4.59
N CYS A 67 4.39 1.90 -3.96
CA CYS A 67 3.79 1.75 -2.65
C CYS A 67 2.28 1.96 -2.76
N ILE A 68 1.52 1.45 -1.80
CA ILE A 68 0.08 1.72 -1.67
C ILE A 68 -0.13 2.64 -0.47
N ASP A 69 -0.92 3.69 -0.68
CA ASP A 69 -1.25 4.68 0.34
C ASP A 69 -2.37 4.18 1.26
N PHE A 70 -1.99 3.38 2.25
CA PHE A 70 -2.91 2.84 3.25
C PHE A 70 -3.29 3.84 4.36
N THR A 71 -3.04 5.15 4.19
CA THR A 71 -3.28 6.14 5.25
C THR A 71 -4.71 6.08 5.80
N ASP A 72 -5.73 5.99 4.94
CA ASP A 72 -7.12 5.92 5.38
C ASP A 72 -7.45 4.60 6.08
N LEU A 73 -6.90 3.49 5.59
CA LEU A 73 -7.08 2.15 6.14
C LEU A 73 -6.40 2.02 7.52
N ASN A 74 -5.19 2.56 7.65
CA ASN A 74 -4.42 2.54 8.90
C ASN A 74 -5.11 3.35 10.01
N ARG A 75 -5.84 4.42 9.67
CA ARG A 75 -6.66 5.16 10.65
C ARG A 75 -7.90 4.39 11.10
N ALA A 76 -8.37 3.46 10.27
CA ALA A 76 -9.57 2.67 10.54
C ALA A 76 -9.26 1.41 11.37
N CYS A 77 -8.02 0.92 11.32
CA CYS A 77 -7.54 -0.12 12.21
C CYS A 77 -7.22 0.50 13.58
N PRO A 78 -7.81 0.02 14.70
CA PRO A 78 -7.30 0.36 16.02
C PRO A 78 -5.85 -0.12 16.08
N ASN A 79 -4.97 0.67 16.70
CA ASN A 79 -3.58 0.27 16.91
C ASN A 79 -3.58 -1.09 17.59
N ASP A 80 -3.29 -2.13 16.80
CA ASP A 80 -3.14 -3.47 17.32
C ASP A 80 -1.93 -3.38 18.23
N SER A 81 -2.19 -3.39 19.55
CA SER A 81 -1.15 -3.28 20.56
C SER A 81 -0.42 -4.61 20.66
N TYR A 82 0.05 -5.11 19.51
CA TYR A 82 1.11 -6.06 19.47
C TYR A 82 2.29 -5.37 20.16
N PRO A 83 2.86 -5.95 21.23
CA PRO A 83 3.98 -5.33 21.91
C PRO A 83 5.21 -5.42 21.00
N SER A 84 5.32 -4.52 20.02
CA SER A 84 6.60 -4.21 19.42
C SER A 84 7.27 -3.23 20.37
N GLN A 85 7.96 -3.75 21.39
CA GLN A 85 8.90 -2.95 22.16
C GLN A 85 9.88 -2.35 21.13
N GLU A 86 9.83 -1.03 20.98
CA GLU A 86 10.79 -0.18 20.24
C GLU A 86 10.87 -0.24 18.70
N SER A 87 10.20 -1.16 18.00
CA SER A 87 10.55 -1.43 16.58
C SER A 87 9.71 -0.74 15.49
N MET A 88 8.53 -0.17 15.75
CA MET A 88 7.65 0.34 14.67
C MET A 88 8.10 1.66 14.00
N HIS A 89 8.77 2.57 14.72
CA HIS A 89 9.25 3.83 14.13
C HIS A 89 10.40 3.61 13.14
N TRP A 90 11.23 2.58 13.37
CA TRP A 90 12.37 2.25 12.52
C TRP A 90 12.00 1.36 11.32
N TRP A 91 10.96 0.53 11.38
CA TRP A 91 10.64 -0.41 10.30
C TRP A 91 10.03 0.20 9.03
N ILE A 92 9.35 1.36 9.12
CA ILE A 92 8.93 2.10 7.91
C ILE A 92 10.16 2.70 7.21
N LEU A 93 11.21 3.03 7.97
CA LEU A 93 12.46 3.59 7.45
C LEU A 93 13.47 2.50 7.01
N LEU A 94 13.41 1.28 7.57
CA LEU A 94 14.42 0.23 7.34
C LEU A 94 14.13 -0.78 6.22
N GLN A 95 12.95 -0.78 5.59
CA GLN A 95 12.76 -1.59 4.37
C GLN A 95 13.44 -0.99 3.12
N ASP A 96 14.17 0.12 3.28
CA ASP A 96 15.00 0.77 2.25
C ASP A 96 16.49 0.85 2.64
N ALA A 97 16.96 0.04 3.61
CA ALA A 97 18.38 -0.06 3.95
C ALA A 97 18.85 -1.51 4.17
N LYS A 98 18.83 -2.31 3.10
CA LYS A 98 19.86 -3.30 2.75
C LYS A 98 19.70 -3.74 1.31
#